data_AF-A0A7C6M9Q1-F1
#
_entry.id   AF-A0A7C6M9Q1-F1
#
_cell.length_a   1.000
_cell.length_b   1.000
_cell.length_c   1.000
_cell.angle_alpha   90.00
_cell.angle_beta   90.00
_cell.angle_gamma   90.00
#
_symmetry.space_group_name_H-M   'P 1'
#
loop_
_entity.id
_entity.type
_entity.pdbx_description
1 polymer ?
#
loop_
_entity_poly.entity_id
_entity_poly.type
_entity_poly.pdbx_seq_one_letter_code
_entity_poly.pdbx_strand_id
1 'polypeptide(L)'
;MEELRSTEILDREILEDARRKAEKILKTSEAECRAIYDDVSLRIEKSREEKSHEYKQKAESYRNDSASAIPLEKQRRIVSFVDTSVSQALTDWFTSIGPDRRLALYTDMMKKYRTVFKPSSMTVQYTGYGEAAVRKALTSVFDDSVSFSLSELTPAEASKSGYSDGLYLESDNRSVLCRVTKEELFEDLMSEKRQELALALMGGRLPE
;
A
#
# COMPACT_ATOMS: atom_id res chain seq x y z
N MET A 1 -63.17 75.40 -45.41
CA MET A 1 -62.17 75.80 -44.40
C MET A 1 -62.40 75.11 -43.05
N GLU A 2 -63.61 74.65 -42.73
CA GLU A 2 -63.90 73.86 -41.51
C GLU A 2 -63.38 72.42 -41.58
N GLU A 3 -63.38 71.78 -42.75
CA GLU A 3 -62.88 70.39 -42.90
C GLU A 3 -61.36 70.26 -42.69
N LEU A 4 -60.57 71.28 -43.04
CA LEU A 4 -59.12 71.28 -42.78
C LEU A 4 -58.80 71.38 -41.29
N ARG A 5 -59.67 72.06 -40.51
CA ARG A 5 -59.53 72.14 -39.05
C ARG A 5 -59.96 70.83 -38.36
N SER A 6 -60.84 70.03 -38.97
CA SER A 6 -61.23 68.72 -38.39
C SER A 6 -60.16 67.65 -38.63
N THR A 7 -59.46 67.66 -39.76
CA THR A 7 -58.35 66.73 -40.04
C THR A 7 -57.14 67.00 -39.13
N GLU A 8 -56.80 68.26 -38.87
CA GLU A 8 -55.69 68.61 -37.96
C GLU A 8 -55.96 68.19 -36.50
N ILE A 9 -57.20 68.28 -36.04
CA ILE A 9 -57.61 67.81 -34.71
C ILE A 9 -57.50 66.28 -34.64
N LEU A 10 -57.94 65.58 -35.69
CA LEU A 10 -57.91 64.13 -35.76
C LEU A 10 -56.47 63.59 -35.82
N ASP A 11 -55.56 64.24 -36.57
CA ASP A 11 -54.14 63.90 -36.59
C ASP A 11 -53.48 64.12 -35.23
N ARG A 12 -53.86 65.18 -34.51
CA ARG A 12 -53.38 65.43 -33.15
C ARG A 12 -53.85 64.36 -32.17
N GLU A 13 -55.10 63.92 -32.28
CA GLU A 13 -55.62 62.81 -31.47
C GLU A 13 -54.92 61.49 -31.77
N ILE A 14 -54.64 61.19 -33.05
CA ILE A 14 -53.86 60.01 -33.46
C ILE A 14 -52.45 60.05 -32.86
N LEU A 15 -51.79 61.21 -32.90
CA LEU A 15 -50.45 61.38 -32.32
C LEU A 15 -50.46 61.26 -30.79
N GLU A 16 -51.47 61.80 -30.12
CA GLU A 16 -51.63 61.67 -28.67
C GLU A 16 -51.91 60.22 -28.26
N ASP A 17 -52.74 59.49 -29.01
CA ASP A 17 -53.01 58.07 -28.74
C ASP A 17 -51.78 57.19 -29.02
N ALA A 18 -51.07 57.45 -30.12
CA ALA A 18 -49.78 56.81 -30.41
C ALA A 18 -48.75 57.07 -29.30
N ARG A 19 -48.69 58.29 -28.77
CA ARG A 19 -47.80 58.65 -27.65
C ARG A 19 -48.18 57.94 -26.36
N ARG A 20 -49.48 57.87 -26.02
CA ARG A 20 -49.97 57.12 -24.85
C ARG A 20 -49.67 55.63 -24.97
N LYS A 21 -49.83 55.07 -26.17
CA LYS A 21 -49.50 53.66 -26.44
C LYS A 21 -48.00 53.40 -26.31
N ALA A 22 -47.16 54.27 -26.85
CA ALA A 22 -45.70 54.18 -26.71
C ALA A 22 -45.27 54.27 -25.23
N GLU A 23 -45.85 55.21 -24.46
CA GLU A 23 -45.55 55.36 -23.04
C GLU A 23 -45.98 54.12 -22.23
N LYS A 24 -47.14 53.53 -22.57
CA LYS A 24 -47.60 52.28 -21.95
C LYS A 24 -46.66 51.13 -22.24
N ILE A 25 -46.19 51.00 -23.49
CA ILE A 25 -45.22 49.97 -23.89
C ILE A 25 -43.90 50.14 -23.12
N LEU A 26 -43.39 51.36 -23.02
CA LEU A 26 -42.16 51.63 -22.26
C LEU A 26 -42.31 51.25 -20.78
N LYS A 27 -43.42 51.63 -20.15
CA LYS A 27 -43.70 51.26 -18.75
C LYS A 27 -43.82 49.75 -18.55
N THR A 28 -44.45 49.03 -19.47
CA THR A 28 -44.53 47.56 -19.40
C THR A 28 -43.16 46.91 -19.60
N SER A 29 -42.37 47.39 -20.56
CA SER A 29 -41.03 46.86 -20.80
C SER A 29 -40.08 47.12 -19.64
N GLU A 30 -40.16 48.28 -18.98
CA GLU A 30 -39.39 48.55 -17.77
C GLU A 30 -39.78 47.60 -16.62
N ALA A 31 -41.08 47.31 -16.46
CA ALA A 31 -41.55 46.36 -15.46
C ALA A 31 -41.08 44.92 -15.76
N GLU A 32 -41.12 44.50 -17.03
CA GLU A 32 -40.60 43.21 -17.48
C GLU A 32 -39.10 43.09 -17.27
N CYS A 33 -38.32 44.13 -17.60
CA CYS A 33 -36.89 44.15 -17.35
C CYS A 33 -36.58 43.99 -15.86
N ARG A 34 -37.29 44.70 -14.96
CA ARG A 34 -37.12 44.54 -13.51
C ARG A 34 -37.45 43.12 -13.05
N ALA A 35 -38.55 42.55 -13.52
CA ALA A 35 -38.92 41.18 -13.19
C ALA A 35 -37.85 40.17 -13.62
N ILE A 36 -37.22 40.37 -14.79
CA ILE A 36 -36.11 39.52 -15.25
C ILE A 36 -34.88 39.68 -14.34
N TYR A 37 -34.52 40.92 -13.94
CA TYR A 37 -33.41 41.14 -13.02
C TYR A 37 -33.63 40.49 -11.66
N ASP A 38 -34.85 40.57 -11.12
CA ASP A 38 -35.21 39.98 -9.84
C ASP A 38 -35.16 38.43 -9.91
N ASP A 39 -35.68 37.82 -10.97
CA ASP A 39 -35.61 36.36 -11.19
C ASP A 39 -34.16 35.87 -11.34
N VAL A 40 -33.33 36.57 -12.11
CA VAL A 40 -31.90 36.23 -12.25
C VAL A 40 -31.19 36.34 -10.90
N SER A 41 -31.48 37.37 -10.11
CA SER A 41 -30.89 37.56 -8.78
C SER A 41 -31.27 36.41 -7.85
N LEU A 42 -32.54 36.01 -7.82
CA LEU A 42 -33.02 34.86 -7.04
C LEU A 42 -32.34 33.56 -7.47
N ARG A 43 -32.16 33.33 -8.78
CA ARG A 43 -31.45 32.15 -9.29
C ARG A 43 -29.99 32.12 -8.87
N ILE A 44 -29.32 33.28 -8.88
CA ILE A 44 -27.92 33.39 -8.44
C ILE A 44 -27.81 33.08 -6.95
N GLU A 45 -28.69 33.62 -6.12
CA GLU A 45 -28.69 33.34 -4.67
C GLU A 45 -28.94 31.87 -4.39
N LYS A 46 -29.96 31.27 -5.01
CA LYS A 46 -30.25 29.84 -4.89
C LYS A 46 -29.06 28.98 -5.30
N SER A 47 -28.44 29.28 -6.45
CA SER A 47 -27.25 28.56 -6.92
C SER A 47 -26.08 28.72 -5.95
N ARG A 48 -25.89 29.90 -5.37
CA ARG A 48 -24.85 30.16 -4.37
C ARG A 48 -25.06 29.36 -3.10
N GLU A 49 -26.30 29.25 -2.62
CA GLU A 49 -26.65 28.44 -1.45
C GLU A 49 -26.44 26.95 -1.71
N GLU A 50 -26.92 26.44 -2.85
CA GLU A 50 -26.73 25.06 -3.27
C GLU A 50 -25.24 24.70 -3.36
N LYS A 51 -24.44 25.56 -4.01
CA LYS A 51 -22.98 25.37 -4.10
C LYS A 51 -22.31 25.48 -2.73
N SER A 52 -22.69 26.43 -1.89
CA SER A 52 -22.14 26.54 -0.54
C SER A 52 -22.40 25.28 0.28
N HIS A 53 -23.61 24.74 0.20
CA HIS A 53 -23.98 23.49 0.86
C HIS A 53 -23.20 22.29 0.31
N GLU A 54 -23.10 22.16 -1.01
CA GLU A 54 -22.32 21.10 -1.68
C GLU A 54 -20.85 21.12 -1.23
N TYR A 55 -20.21 22.31 -1.20
CA TYR A 55 -18.82 22.44 -0.77
C TYR A 55 -18.63 22.17 0.73
N LYS A 56 -19.58 22.56 1.58
CA LYS A 56 -19.55 22.22 3.01
C LYS A 56 -19.61 20.71 3.21
N GLN A 57 -20.53 20.03 2.54
CA GLN A 57 -20.63 18.57 2.59
C GLN A 57 -19.35 17.88 2.12
N LYS A 58 -18.75 18.33 1.00
CA LYS A 58 -17.47 17.79 0.52
C LYS A 58 -16.34 18.01 1.53
N ALA A 59 -16.25 19.20 2.11
CA ALA A 59 -15.24 19.51 3.11
C ALA A 59 -15.39 18.63 4.37
N GLU A 60 -16.62 18.37 4.80
CA GLU A 60 -16.91 17.46 5.92
C GLU A 60 -16.54 16.01 5.58
N SER A 61 -16.88 15.52 4.37
CA SER A 61 -16.45 14.20 3.90
C SER A 61 -14.93 14.05 3.94
N TYR A 62 -14.19 15.02 3.37
CA TYR A 62 -12.73 14.96 3.37
C TYR A 62 -12.13 15.01 4.78
N ARG A 63 -12.74 15.76 5.71
CA ARG A 63 -12.32 15.77 7.11
C ARG A 63 -12.53 14.41 7.77
N ASN A 64 -13.67 13.78 7.55
CA ASN A 64 -13.99 12.46 8.10
C ASN A 64 -13.06 11.37 7.53
N ASP A 65 -12.81 11.42 6.21
CA ASP A 65 -11.89 10.51 5.53
C ASP A 65 -10.47 10.67 6.08
N SER A 66 -10.00 11.92 6.21
CA SER A 66 -8.67 12.23 6.76
C SER A 66 -8.54 11.80 8.22
N ALA A 67 -9.56 12.07 9.04
CA ALA A 67 -9.58 11.70 10.45
C ALA A 67 -9.52 10.18 10.66
N SER A 68 -10.04 9.41 9.69
CA SER A 68 -9.98 7.94 9.72
C SER A 68 -8.69 7.39 9.11
N ALA A 69 -8.21 7.99 8.02
CA ALA A 69 -7.04 7.50 7.29
C ALA A 69 -5.72 7.77 8.02
N ILE A 70 -5.56 8.94 8.63
CA ILE A 70 -4.29 9.34 9.26
C ILE A 70 -3.87 8.39 10.40
N PRO A 71 -4.76 8.00 11.35
CA PRO A 71 -4.41 7.06 12.40
C PRO A 71 -4.00 5.68 11.87
N LEU A 72 -4.71 5.18 10.86
CA LEU A 72 -4.40 3.89 10.23
C LEU A 72 -3.02 3.92 9.57
N GLU A 73 -2.71 5.02 8.87
CA GLU A 73 -1.42 5.19 8.22
C GLU A 73 -0.28 5.34 9.24
N LYS A 74 -0.54 6.00 10.38
CA LYS A 74 0.41 6.05 11.51
C LYS A 74 0.70 4.64 12.02
N GLN A 75 -0.34 3.84 12.28
CA GLN A 75 -0.18 2.46 12.76
C GLN A 75 0.58 1.59 11.76
N ARG A 76 0.26 1.68 10.45
CA ARG A 76 0.98 0.97 9.39
C ARG A 76 2.46 1.31 9.38
N ARG A 77 2.81 2.59 9.51
CA ARG A 77 4.20 3.04 9.57
C ARG A 77 4.93 2.50 10.79
N ILE A 78 4.27 2.48 11.95
CA ILE A 78 4.84 1.92 13.18
C ILE A 78 5.14 0.43 12.99
N VAL A 79 4.18 -0.35 12.49
CA VAL A 79 4.37 -1.79 12.25
C VAL A 79 5.49 -2.01 11.25
N SER A 80 5.49 -1.30 10.13
CA SER A 80 6.55 -1.38 9.12
C SER A 80 7.93 -1.03 9.69
N PHE A 81 8.01 -0.02 10.57
CA PHE A 81 9.25 0.38 11.22
C PHE A 81 9.76 -0.72 12.16
N VAL A 82 8.89 -1.29 12.99
CA VAL A 82 9.25 -2.39 13.90
C VAL A 82 9.74 -3.59 13.10
N ASP A 83 9.01 -4.02 12.06
CA ASP A 83 9.38 -5.18 11.25
C ASP A 83 10.72 -4.98 10.54
N THR A 84 10.95 -3.80 9.98
CA THR A 84 12.21 -3.45 9.33
C THR A 84 13.36 -3.47 10.34
N SER A 85 13.13 -2.92 11.54
CA SER A 85 14.13 -2.87 12.60
C SER A 85 14.50 -4.26 13.11
N VAL A 86 13.50 -5.14 13.32
CA VAL A 86 13.74 -6.53 13.73
C VAL A 86 14.49 -7.29 12.64
N SER A 87 14.10 -7.14 11.38
CA SER A 87 14.76 -7.81 10.25
C SER A 87 16.22 -7.38 10.10
N GLN A 88 16.49 -6.09 10.29
CA GLN A 88 17.85 -5.56 10.28
C GLN A 88 18.66 -6.10 11.46
N ALA A 89 18.12 -6.06 12.67
CA ALA A 89 18.79 -6.58 13.86
C ALA A 89 19.11 -8.07 13.76
N LEU A 90 18.19 -8.87 13.18
CA LEU A 90 18.43 -10.29 12.89
C LEU A 90 19.56 -10.48 11.88
N THR A 91 19.60 -9.66 10.82
CA THR A 91 20.66 -9.70 9.81
C THR A 91 22.01 -9.35 10.42
N ASP A 92 22.07 -8.30 11.24
CA ASP A 92 23.29 -7.85 11.91
C ASP A 92 23.78 -8.91 12.91
N TRP A 93 22.87 -9.47 13.71
CA TRP A 93 23.17 -10.56 14.62
C TRP A 93 23.73 -11.78 13.87
N PHE A 94 23.06 -12.22 12.80
CA PHE A 94 23.47 -13.38 12.02
C PHE A 94 24.85 -13.19 11.37
N THR A 95 25.18 -11.97 10.97
CA THR A 95 26.51 -11.63 10.44
C THR A 95 27.57 -11.62 11.55
N SER A 96 27.21 -11.18 12.76
CA SER A 96 28.13 -11.06 13.90
C SER A 96 28.55 -12.39 14.55
N ILE A 97 27.72 -13.44 14.48
CA ILE A 97 27.98 -14.72 15.17
C ILE A 97 29.10 -15.55 14.51
N GLY A 98 29.52 -15.21 13.29
CA GLY A 98 30.58 -15.89 12.56
C GLY A 98 30.17 -17.21 11.89
N PRO A 99 30.98 -17.73 10.96
CA PRO A 99 30.62 -18.90 10.13
C PRO A 99 30.41 -20.19 10.94
N ASP A 100 31.22 -20.45 11.97
CA ASP A 100 31.12 -21.71 12.73
C ASP A 100 29.81 -21.83 13.51
N ARG A 101 29.34 -20.73 14.10
CA ARG A 101 28.05 -20.69 14.82
C ARG A 101 26.87 -20.75 13.87
N ARG A 102 26.96 -20.11 12.70
CA ARG A 102 25.93 -20.24 11.64
C ARG A 102 25.76 -21.69 11.20
N LEU A 103 26.88 -22.39 10.98
CA LEU A 103 26.84 -23.80 10.61
C LEU A 103 26.23 -24.67 11.72
N ALA A 104 26.48 -24.34 13.00
CA ALA A 104 25.83 -25.03 14.12
C ALA A 104 24.30 -24.83 14.12
N LEU A 105 23.80 -23.63 13.82
CA LEU A 105 22.36 -23.37 13.68
C LEU A 105 21.74 -24.20 12.55
N TYR A 106 22.39 -24.26 11.39
CA TYR A 106 21.95 -25.11 10.29
C TYR A 106 21.98 -26.60 10.67
N THR A 107 22.97 -27.03 11.46
CA THR A 107 23.05 -28.40 11.99
C THR A 107 21.84 -28.73 12.86
N ASP A 108 21.40 -27.81 13.72
CA ASP A 108 20.21 -28.00 14.54
C ASP A 108 18.92 -28.00 13.71
N MET A 109 18.82 -27.18 12.66
CA MET A 109 17.72 -27.25 11.70
C MET A 109 17.67 -28.60 10.98
N MET A 110 18.83 -29.12 10.54
CA MET A 110 18.93 -30.42 9.86
C MET A 110 18.42 -31.57 10.74
N LYS A 111 18.58 -31.51 12.07
CA LYS A 111 18.06 -32.54 12.99
C LYS A 111 16.55 -32.73 12.89
N LYS A 112 15.78 -31.67 12.59
CA LYS A 112 14.32 -31.76 12.39
C LYS A 112 13.98 -32.69 11.21
N TYR A 113 14.85 -32.77 10.21
CA TYR A 113 14.63 -33.52 8.97
C TYR A 113 15.25 -34.93 8.99
N ARG A 114 15.90 -35.36 10.08
CA ARG A 114 16.56 -36.67 10.19
C ARG A 114 15.62 -37.85 9.90
N THR A 115 14.35 -37.72 10.26
CA THR A 115 13.34 -38.77 10.05
C THR A 115 12.88 -38.89 8.60
N VAL A 116 13.05 -37.84 7.79
CA VAL A 116 12.55 -37.75 6.42
C VAL A 116 13.52 -38.37 5.42
N PHE A 117 14.83 -38.39 5.71
CA PHE A 117 15.89 -38.86 4.82
C PHE A 117 16.36 -40.31 5.06
N LYS A 118 15.50 -41.19 5.57
CA LYS A 118 15.82 -42.63 5.68
C LYS A 118 15.44 -43.41 4.41
N PRO A 119 16.18 -44.46 4.03
CA PRO A 119 17.61 -44.54 3.72
C PRO A 119 17.78 -44.24 2.22
N SER A 120 18.23 -43.04 1.87
CA SER A 120 18.39 -42.64 0.47
C SER A 120 19.66 -41.84 0.31
N SER A 121 20.34 -42.01 -0.83
CA SER A 121 21.39 -41.10 -1.28
C SER A 121 20.87 -39.67 -1.24
N MET A 122 21.70 -38.73 -0.80
CA MET A 122 21.34 -37.32 -0.70
C MET A 122 22.34 -36.46 -1.46
N THR A 123 21.84 -35.55 -2.28
CA THR A 123 22.63 -34.48 -2.88
C THR A 123 22.52 -33.24 -2.00
N VAL A 124 23.67 -32.74 -1.57
CA VAL A 124 23.77 -31.54 -0.74
C VAL A 124 24.47 -30.46 -1.54
N GLN A 125 23.72 -29.41 -1.84
CA GLN A 125 24.27 -28.22 -2.44
C GLN A 125 24.50 -27.17 -1.36
N TYR A 126 25.65 -26.52 -1.34
CA TYR A 126 26.00 -25.56 -0.29
C TYR A 126 26.74 -24.35 -0.84
N THR A 127 26.62 -23.22 -0.14
CA THR A 127 27.29 -21.95 -0.46
C THR A 127 27.79 -21.27 0.81
N GLY A 128 28.99 -20.70 0.77
CA GLY A 128 29.55 -19.88 1.85
C GLY A 128 30.33 -20.64 2.94
N TYR A 129 30.50 -21.96 2.81
CA TYR A 129 31.26 -22.81 3.75
C TYR A 129 32.21 -23.72 2.98
N GLY A 130 33.31 -24.14 3.63
CA GLY A 130 34.21 -25.13 3.04
C GLY A 130 33.64 -26.56 3.13
N GLU A 131 33.93 -27.40 2.13
CA GLU A 131 33.43 -28.77 2.02
C GLU A 131 33.67 -29.60 3.30
N ALA A 132 34.84 -29.45 3.93
CA ALA A 132 35.21 -30.21 5.12
C ALA A 132 34.30 -29.90 6.34
N ALA A 133 33.89 -28.64 6.50
CA ALA A 133 33.02 -28.23 7.59
C ALA A 133 31.59 -28.73 7.38
N VAL A 134 31.09 -28.63 6.15
CA VAL A 134 29.76 -29.13 5.76
C VAL A 134 29.68 -30.64 5.92
N ARG A 135 30.71 -31.38 5.46
CA ARG A 135 30.78 -32.83 5.61
C ARG A 135 30.72 -33.24 7.08
N LYS A 136 31.46 -32.55 7.96
CA LYS A 136 31.44 -32.79 9.40
C LYS A 136 30.05 -32.53 10.02
N ALA A 137 29.37 -31.47 9.60
CA ALA A 137 28.02 -31.16 10.04
C ALA A 137 27.02 -32.26 9.63
N LEU A 138 27.07 -32.72 8.37
CA LEU A 138 26.22 -33.79 7.87
C LEU A 138 26.43 -35.13 8.61
N THR A 139 27.68 -35.54 8.81
CA THR A 139 28.01 -36.77 9.55
C THR A 139 27.61 -36.70 11.03
N SER A 140 27.40 -35.50 11.58
CA SER A 140 26.93 -35.35 12.96
C SER A 140 25.42 -35.53 13.12
N VAL A 141 24.66 -35.39 12.02
CA VAL A 141 23.19 -35.39 12.04
C VAL A 141 22.61 -36.66 11.44
N PHE A 142 23.22 -37.16 10.37
CA PHE A 142 22.77 -38.34 9.65
C PHE A 142 23.65 -39.55 10.00
N ASP A 143 23.03 -40.73 10.03
CA ASP A 143 23.75 -41.99 10.30
C ASP A 143 24.67 -42.33 9.12
N ASP A 144 25.75 -43.10 9.37
CA ASP A 144 26.75 -43.53 8.37
C ASP A 144 26.17 -44.31 7.16
N SER A 145 24.87 -44.63 7.19
CA SER A 145 24.16 -45.35 6.13
C SER A 145 23.71 -44.45 4.96
N VAL A 146 23.85 -43.13 5.07
CA VAL A 146 23.46 -42.16 4.03
C VAL A 146 24.69 -41.74 3.24
N SER A 147 24.67 -41.95 1.91
CA SER A 147 25.70 -41.42 1.01
C SER A 147 25.41 -39.96 0.66
N PHE A 148 26.42 -39.09 0.81
CA PHE A 148 26.33 -37.66 0.52
C PHE A 148 27.10 -37.33 -0.76
N SER A 149 26.41 -36.75 -1.74
CA SER A 149 27.03 -36.06 -2.87
C SER A 149 27.10 -34.56 -2.56
N LEU A 150 28.30 -33.98 -2.49
CA LEU A 150 28.49 -32.58 -2.14
C LEU A 150 28.75 -31.77 -3.42
N SER A 151 27.97 -30.71 -3.62
CA SER A 151 28.15 -29.76 -4.71
C SER A 151 28.25 -28.35 -4.14
N GLU A 152 29.40 -27.70 -4.33
CA GLU A 152 29.54 -26.29 -4.03
C GLU A 152 28.87 -25.46 -5.13
N LEU A 153 27.98 -24.56 -4.76
CA LEU A 153 27.34 -23.61 -5.68
C LEU A 153 27.98 -22.25 -5.55
N THR A 154 28.18 -21.58 -6.69
CA THR A 154 28.56 -20.17 -6.69
C THR A 154 27.42 -19.29 -6.15
N PRO A 155 27.71 -18.11 -5.58
CA PRO A 155 26.67 -17.21 -5.07
C PRO A 155 25.60 -16.84 -6.12
N ALA A 156 25.98 -16.79 -7.40
CA ALA A 156 25.08 -16.52 -8.51
C ALA A 156 24.11 -17.68 -8.77
N GLU A 157 24.52 -18.93 -8.53
CA GLU A 157 23.68 -20.11 -8.68
C GLU A 157 22.79 -20.32 -7.44
N ALA A 158 23.31 -20.07 -6.24
CA ALA A 158 22.53 -20.06 -5.00
C ALA A 158 21.36 -19.06 -5.07
N SER A 159 21.63 -17.87 -5.61
CA SER A 159 20.60 -16.83 -5.81
C SER A 159 19.48 -17.30 -6.77
N LYS A 160 19.80 -18.11 -7.79
CA LYS A 160 18.78 -18.70 -8.69
C LYS A 160 17.92 -19.74 -7.97
N SER A 161 18.52 -20.46 -7.02
CA SER A 161 17.82 -21.40 -6.14
C SER A 161 17.10 -20.73 -4.97
N GLY A 162 17.17 -19.40 -4.87
CA GLY A 162 16.43 -18.58 -3.91
C GLY A 162 17.06 -18.48 -2.52
N TYR A 163 18.36 -18.72 -2.37
CA TYR A 163 19.05 -18.56 -1.09
C TYR A 163 20.43 -17.92 -1.21
N SER A 164 20.85 -17.22 -0.16
CA SER A 164 22.14 -16.50 -0.12
C SER A 164 23.22 -17.24 0.68
N ASP A 165 22.83 -18.00 1.70
CA ASP A 165 23.73 -18.67 2.66
C ASP A 165 23.03 -19.92 3.20
N GLY A 166 23.71 -21.07 3.19
CA GLY A 166 23.23 -22.31 3.79
C GLY A 166 23.36 -23.54 2.90
N LEU A 167 22.48 -24.52 3.15
CA LEU A 167 22.48 -25.84 2.51
C LEU A 167 21.11 -26.19 1.93
N TYR A 168 21.16 -26.87 0.79
CA TYR A 168 20.02 -27.40 0.09
C TYR A 168 20.17 -28.92 0.01
N LEU A 169 19.25 -29.64 0.65
CA LEU A 169 19.26 -31.09 0.78
C LEU A 169 18.18 -31.68 -0.13
N GLU A 170 18.60 -32.49 -1.09
CA GLU A 170 17.71 -33.16 -2.04
C GLU A 170 17.92 -34.67 -1.98
N SER A 171 16.82 -35.43 -1.84
CA SER A 171 16.86 -36.89 -1.93
C SER A 171 17.10 -37.33 -3.39
N ASP A 172 17.79 -38.45 -3.60
CA ASP A 172 18.09 -38.99 -4.94
C ASP A 172 16.82 -39.22 -5.79
N ASN A 173 15.71 -39.59 -5.15
CA ASN A 173 14.41 -39.76 -5.81
C ASN A 173 13.70 -38.42 -6.12
N ARG A 174 14.31 -37.28 -5.80
CA ARG A 174 13.73 -35.91 -5.87
C ARG A 174 12.38 -35.75 -5.15
N SER A 175 12.04 -36.69 -4.27
CA SER A 175 10.76 -36.74 -3.57
C SER A 175 10.72 -35.83 -2.33
N VAL A 176 11.89 -35.56 -1.76
CA VAL A 176 12.05 -34.76 -0.55
C VAL A 176 13.07 -33.67 -0.82
N LEU A 177 12.65 -32.46 -0.49
CA LEU A 177 13.46 -31.27 -0.56
C LEU A 177 13.48 -30.59 0.81
N CYS A 178 14.67 -30.38 1.35
CA CYS A 178 14.84 -29.65 2.61
C CYS A 178 15.78 -28.47 2.40
N ARG A 179 15.25 -27.27 2.66
CA ARG A 179 15.99 -26.02 2.65
C ARG A 179 16.48 -25.73 4.06
N VAL A 180 17.79 -25.65 4.22
CA VAL A 180 18.42 -25.25 5.48
C VAL A 180 19.25 -24.01 5.19
N THR A 181 18.54 -22.91 4.97
CA THR A 181 19.13 -21.65 4.53
C THR A 181 18.86 -20.54 5.52
N LYS A 182 19.61 -19.45 5.41
CA LYS A 182 19.40 -18.24 6.20
C LYS A 182 17.95 -17.74 6.07
N GLU A 183 17.40 -17.78 4.86
CA GLU A 183 16.06 -17.31 4.56
C GLU A 183 15.00 -18.12 5.31
N GLU A 184 15.10 -19.44 5.30
CA GLU A 184 14.17 -20.32 6.03
C GLU A 184 14.26 -20.09 7.55
N LEU A 185 15.48 -19.95 8.08
CA LEU A 185 15.69 -19.65 9.50
C LEU A 185 15.05 -18.31 9.89
N PHE A 186 15.18 -17.29 9.03
CA PHE A 186 14.63 -15.97 9.28
C PHE A 186 13.11 -16.00 9.20
N GLU A 187 12.55 -16.74 8.25
CA GLU A 187 11.10 -16.92 8.10
C GLU A 187 10.51 -17.65 9.31
N ASP A 188 11.13 -18.74 9.77
CA ASP A 188 10.74 -19.46 10.99
C ASP A 188 10.72 -18.52 12.21
N LEU A 189 11.80 -17.75 12.41
CA LEU A 189 11.91 -16.81 13.53
C LEU A 189 10.89 -15.67 13.46
N MET A 190 10.64 -15.14 12.27
CA MET A 190 9.67 -14.06 12.04
C MET A 190 8.22 -14.56 12.04
N SER A 191 7.99 -15.87 11.88
CA SER A 191 6.67 -16.47 12.00
C SER A 191 6.34 -16.80 13.47
N GLU A 192 7.25 -17.48 14.16
CA GLU A 192 6.99 -17.99 15.51
C GLU A 192 7.29 -16.99 16.63
N LYS A 193 8.32 -16.15 16.45
CA LYS A 193 8.94 -15.37 17.54
C LYS A 193 8.94 -13.86 17.31
N ARG A 194 8.21 -13.37 16.31
CA ARG A 194 8.15 -11.95 15.94
C ARG A 194 7.85 -11.00 17.11
N GLN A 195 6.84 -11.31 17.92
CA GLN A 195 6.45 -10.44 19.03
C GLN A 195 7.52 -10.39 20.12
N GLU A 196 8.12 -11.53 20.45
CA GLU A 196 9.20 -11.61 21.45
C GLU A 196 10.42 -10.82 20.99
N LEU A 197 10.79 -10.95 19.70
CA LEU A 197 11.89 -10.21 19.09
C LEU A 197 11.63 -8.70 19.05
N ALA A 198 10.42 -8.29 18.67
CA ALA A 198 10.02 -6.89 18.63
C ALA A 198 10.04 -6.26 20.04
N LEU A 199 9.53 -6.96 21.05
CA LEU A 199 9.56 -6.50 22.43
C LEU A 199 10.99 -6.40 22.97
N ALA A 200 11.83 -7.41 22.71
CA ALA A 200 13.22 -7.39 23.14
C ALA A 200 13.99 -6.22 22.52
N LEU A 201 13.79 -5.96 21.23
CA LEU A 201 14.46 -4.87 20.51
C LEU A 201 13.99 -3.49 20.99
N MET A 202 12.68 -3.34 21.24
CA MET A 202 12.08 -2.06 21.63
C MET A 202 12.03 -1.82 23.15
N GLY A 203 12.83 -2.55 23.94
CA GLY A 203 12.90 -2.34 25.39
C GLY A 203 11.59 -2.65 26.13
N GLY A 204 10.80 -3.59 25.61
CA GLY A 204 9.55 -4.06 26.21
C GLY A 204 8.32 -3.20 25.91
N ARG A 205 8.45 -2.15 25.08
CA ARG A 205 7.31 -1.29 24.68
C ARG A 205 7.32 -1.06 23.18
N LEU A 206 6.22 -1.40 22.51
CA LEU A 206 6.06 -1.05 21.11
C LEU A 206 5.76 0.46 20.99
N PRO A 207 6.32 1.16 19.98
CA PRO A 207 6.05 2.57 19.77
C PRO A 207 4.55 2.82 19.52
N GLU A 208 4.01 3.88 20.12
CA GLU A 208 2.59 4.29 20.05
C GLU A 208 2.28 5.35 18.97
#